data_AF-A0A2N7QC23-F1
#
_entry.id   AF-A0A2N7QC23-F1
#
_cell.length_a   1.000
_cell.length_b   1.000
_cell.length_c   1.000
_cell.angle_alpha   90.00
_cell.angle_beta   90.00
_cell.angle_gamma   90.00
#
_symmetry.space_group_name_H-M   'P 1'
#
loop_
_entity.id
_entity.type
_entity.pdbx_description
1 polymer ?
#
loop_
_entity_poly.entity_id
_entity_poly.type
_entity_poly.pdbx_seq_one_letter_code
_entity_poly.pdbx_strand_id
1 'polypeptide(L)'
;IGDPFLYYLLSFYDPEFIELFKVKAEFNPLIEINKEVIEVFPKIIKKIIKEEKIKDLDASGLSEIFKYAVYQAGDRKKINVILENIIDLLREANVLSQNEIISGKEIKQALKEKISRVNLLEERIRELIREGKIIIDTEGKKAGQINGLSVYVLGDYSFGKPSRITANVFPGTKGIINIEREIDMSGPIHSKGVLILSSYLYNKYSSDFPLQLSCTLTFEQAYEPVEGDSASAAELIAILSAISKIPIRQDIAVTGSIDQFGNVQPVGGIKEKIEGFYRVCKLTSFTGEQGVIVPAKNLDNILLDDEVLEDIKNGKFHIYTVETIDDIIEILTGYKPEKFHKEVAKGLKKLYQLSKEKEKKIKKKVKTSKKGKG
;
A
#
# COMPACT_ATOMS: atom_id res chain seq x y z
N ILE A 1 -19.21 27.39 9.54
CA ILE A 1 -18.01 26.54 9.71
C ILE A 1 -18.47 25.11 9.47
N GLY A 2 -17.75 24.34 8.66
CA GLY A 2 -18.16 22.98 8.33
C GLY A 2 -17.09 22.26 7.51
N ASP A 3 -17.26 20.96 7.39
CA ASP A 3 -16.39 20.10 6.60
C ASP A 3 -16.49 20.45 5.09
N PRO A 4 -15.37 20.44 4.33
CA PRO A 4 -15.37 20.76 2.91
C PRO A 4 -16.31 19.88 2.07
N PHE A 5 -16.45 18.60 2.38
CA PHE A 5 -17.34 17.70 1.65
C PHE A 5 -18.80 18.14 1.78
N LEU A 6 -19.23 18.49 2.99
CA LEU A 6 -20.58 19.03 3.22
C LEU A 6 -20.78 20.36 2.49
N TYR A 7 -19.79 21.25 2.50
CA TYR A 7 -19.85 22.50 1.73
C TYR A 7 -20.04 22.25 0.24
N TYR A 8 -19.30 21.31 -0.35
CA TYR A 8 -19.42 21.00 -1.78
C TYR A 8 -20.74 20.32 -2.12
N LEU A 9 -21.25 19.44 -1.25
CA LEU A 9 -22.59 18.87 -1.44
C LEU A 9 -23.66 19.95 -1.43
N LEU A 10 -23.66 20.84 -0.43
CA LEU A 10 -24.62 21.94 -0.37
C LEU A 10 -24.50 22.86 -1.59
N SER A 11 -23.27 23.23 -1.96
CA SER A 11 -23.01 24.04 -3.15
C SER A 11 -23.47 23.38 -4.46
N PHE A 12 -23.51 22.05 -4.53
CA PHE A 12 -23.90 21.32 -5.74
C PHE A 12 -25.42 21.07 -5.80
N TYR A 13 -26.05 20.78 -4.66
CA TYR A 13 -27.45 20.38 -4.59
C TYR A 13 -28.42 21.52 -4.24
N ASP A 14 -27.93 22.60 -3.63
CA ASP A 14 -28.73 23.77 -3.27
C ASP A 14 -28.19 25.03 -3.99
N PRO A 15 -28.85 25.46 -5.09
CA PRO A 15 -28.45 26.64 -5.84
C PRO A 15 -28.45 27.94 -5.02
N GLU A 16 -29.31 28.05 -3.99
CA GLU A 16 -29.39 29.23 -3.13
C GLU A 16 -28.21 29.30 -2.16
N PHE A 17 -27.55 28.18 -1.86
CA PHE A 17 -26.43 28.11 -0.92
C PHE A 17 -25.29 29.07 -1.31
N ILE A 18 -24.90 29.11 -2.59
CA ILE A 18 -23.85 30.02 -3.07
C ILE A 18 -24.31 31.48 -3.02
N GLU A 19 -25.61 31.76 -3.21
CA GLU A 19 -26.15 33.11 -3.12
C GLU A 19 -26.11 33.65 -1.68
N LEU A 20 -26.35 32.78 -0.70
CA LEU A 20 -26.33 33.10 0.73
C LEU A 20 -24.90 33.15 1.30
N PHE A 21 -24.02 32.23 0.87
CA PHE A 21 -22.65 32.09 1.38
C PHE A 21 -21.59 32.50 0.35
N LYS A 22 -21.54 33.82 0.06
CA LYS A 22 -20.66 34.40 -0.98
C LYS A 22 -19.17 34.37 -0.67
N VAL A 23 -18.79 34.28 0.61
CA VAL A 23 -17.39 34.33 1.05
C VAL A 23 -16.96 32.96 1.55
N LYS A 24 -16.05 32.33 0.82
CA LYS A 24 -15.39 31.07 1.23
C LYS A 24 -14.05 31.40 1.89
N ALA A 25 -13.94 31.11 3.19
CA ALA A 25 -12.68 31.15 3.93
C ALA A 25 -12.19 29.71 4.16
N GLU A 26 -11.29 29.25 3.29
CA GLU A 26 -10.77 27.87 3.34
C GLU A 26 -9.51 27.80 4.20
N PHE A 27 -9.47 26.82 5.10
CA PHE A 27 -8.33 26.57 5.96
C PHE A 27 -7.60 25.32 5.48
N ASN A 28 -6.33 25.48 5.09
CA ASN A 28 -5.46 24.35 4.80
C ASN A 28 -4.74 23.92 6.10
N PRO A 29 -5.04 22.74 6.65
CA PRO A 29 -4.40 22.27 7.88
C PRO A 29 -2.95 21.81 7.67
N LEU A 30 -2.46 21.69 6.45
CA LEU A 30 -1.11 21.24 6.15
C LEU A 30 -0.20 22.43 5.79
N ILE A 31 0.79 22.68 6.63
CA ILE A 31 1.74 23.79 6.46
C ILE A 31 3.15 23.23 6.25
N GLU A 32 3.89 23.83 5.31
CA GLU A 32 5.29 23.48 5.08
C GLU A 32 6.18 23.86 6.26
N ILE A 33 7.09 22.97 6.63
CA ILE A 33 8.06 23.21 7.69
C ILE A 33 9.10 24.20 7.16
N ASN A 34 9.09 25.39 7.75
CA ASN A 34 10.06 26.45 7.49
C ASN A 34 10.55 27.05 8.81
N LYS A 35 11.45 28.05 8.75
CA LYS A 35 12.02 28.69 9.94
C LYS A 35 10.94 29.31 10.85
N GLU A 36 9.95 29.96 10.25
CA GLU A 36 8.84 30.58 10.99
C GLU A 36 8.03 29.53 11.75
N VAL A 37 7.68 28.41 11.13
CA VAL A 37 6.99 27.28 11.79
C VAL A 37 7.81 26.76 12.97
N ILE A 38 9.12 26.57 12.79
CA ILE A 38 10.01 26.07 13.86
C ILE A 38 10.06 27.06 15.04
N GLU A 39 10.05 28.37 14.78
CA GLU A 39 10.08 29.41 15.83
C GLU A 39 8.73 29.63 16.52
N VAL A 40 7.62 29.47 15.79
CA VAL A 40 6.26 29.74 16.27
C VAL A 40 5.66 28.53 16.97
N PHE A 41 5.95 27.30 16.51
CA PHE A 41 5.35 26.08 17.05
C PHE A 41 5.50 25.94 18.58
N PRO A 42 6.69 26.14 19.19
CA PRO A 42 6.84 26.08 20.65
C PRO A 42 5.97 27.12 21.38
N LYS A 43 5.76 28.30 20.79
CA LYS A 43 4.91 29.36 21.36
C LYS A 43 3.44 28.97 21.33
N ILE A 44 2.99 28.33 20.25
CA ILE A 44 1.63 27.77 20.15
C ILE A 44 1.43 26.70 21.21
N ILE A 45 2.35 25.74 21.33
CA ILE A 45 2.26 24.68 22.35
C ILE A 45 2.26 25.29 23.76
N LYS A 46 3.11 26.29 24.03
CA LYS A 46 3.13 26.97 25.33
C LYS A 46 1.82 27.69 25.64
N LYS A 47 1.17 28.27 24.64
CA LYS A 47 -0.15 28.89 24.78
C LYS A 47 -1.20 27.85 25.14
N ILE A 48 -1.25 26.73 24.41
CA ILE A 48 -2.16 25.60 24.68
C ILE A 48 -1.98 25.09 26.11
N ILE A 49 -0.74 24.83 26.55
CA ILE A 49 -0.44 24.35 27.90
C ILE A 49 -1.03 25.28 28.98
N LYS A 50 -0.92 26.60 28.78
CA LYS A 50 -1.45 27.59 29.73
C LYS A 50 -2.98 27.62 29.74
N GLU A 51 -3.61 27.60 28.56
CA GLU A 51 -5.07 27.67 28.40
C GLU A 51 -5.74 26.40 28.97
N GLU A 52 -5.15 25.24 28.70
CA GLU A 52 -5.63 23.93 29.13
C GLU A 52 -5.18 23.54 30.56
N LYS A 53 -4.37 24.38 31.22
CA LYS A 53 -3.81 24.12 32.57
C LYS A 53 -3.05 22.79 32.66
N ILE A 54 -2.27 22.49 31.63
CA ILE A 54 -1.43 21.29 31.54
C ILE A 54 -0.06 21.58 32.17
N LYS A 55 0.60 20.54 32.70
CA LYS A 55 2.00 20.58 33.15
C LYS A 55 2.94 21.02 32.01
N ASP A 56 4.07 21.64 32.35
CA ASP A 56 5.00 22.12 31.32
C ASP A 56 5.71 20.96 30.60
N LEU A 57 6.25 21.22 29.40
CA LEU A 57 7.02 20.22 28.64
C LEU A 57 8.52 20.50 28.75
N ASP A 58 9.32 19.44 28.79
CA ASP A 58 10.73 19.55 28.45
C ASP A 58 10.97 19.53 26.93
N ALA A 59 12.23 19.68 26.50
CA ALA A 59 12.59 19.67 25.09
C ALA A 59 12.24 18.36 24.37
N SER A 60 12.27 17.23 25.08
CA SER A 60 11.93 15.92 24.52
C SER A 60 10.41 15.80 24.31
N GLY A 61 9.59 16.28 25.25
CA GLY A 61 8.14 16.32 25.12
C GLY A 61 7.70 17.18 23.94
N LEU A 62 8.28 18.38 23.80
CA LEU A 62 8.02 19.26 22.66
C LEU A 62 8.43 18.62 21.32
N SER A 63 9.57 17.93 21.29
CA SER A 63 10.03 17.23 20.09
C SER A 63 9.07 16.12 19.67
N GLU A 64 8.56 15.32 20.61
CA GLU A 64 7.60 14.26 20.30
C GLU A 64 6.25 14.81 19.83
N ILE A 65 5.79 15.94 20.37
CA ILE A 65 4.60 16.64 19.85
C ILE A 65 4.83 17.15 18.43
N PHE A 66 6.00 17.71 18.13
CA PHE A 66 6.33 18.14 16.77
C PHE A 66 6.37 16.95 15.81
N LYS A 67 7.01 15.83 16.19
CA LYS A 67 7.01 14.59 15.41
C LYS A 67 5.60 14.08 15.18
N TYR A 68 4.72 14.12 16.18
CA TYR A 68 3.32 13.75 16.03
C TYR A 68 2.60 14.62 14.99
N ALA A 69 2.82 15.95 15.02
CA ALA A 69 2.25 16.86 14.01
C ALA A 69 2.73 16.56 12.58
N VAL A 70 4.01 16.20 12.41
CA VAL A 70 4.57 15.73 11.14
C VAL A 70 3.96 14.39 10.73
N TYR A 71 3.85 13.45 11.68
CA TYR A 71 3.26 12.12 11.46
C TYR A 71 1.80 12.21 10.98
N GLN A 72 1.03 13.12 11.56
CA GLN A 72 -0.36 13.41 11.16
C GLN A 72 -0.45 14.13 9.79
N ALA A 73 0.61 14.80 9.35
CA ALA A 73 0.65 15.41 8.02
C ALA A 73 0.86 14.37 6.90
N GLY A 74 1.47 13.22 7.22
CA GLY A 74 1.79 12.19 6.23
C GLY A 74 2.91 12.59 5.25
N ASP A 75 3.62 13.67 5.54
CA ASP A 75 4.70 14.24 4.71
C ASP A 75 5.76 14.85 5.63
N ARG A 76 7.02 14.39 5.52
CA ARG A 76 8.13 14.84 6.37
C ARG A 76 8.46 16.33 6.23
N LYS A 77 7.96 16.99 5.18
CA LYS A 77 8.15 18.42 4.92
C LYS A 77 6.99 19.28 5.44
N LYS A 78 5.96 18.68 6.04
CA LYS A 78 4.76 19.38 6.49
C LYS A 78 4.39 19.03 7.93
N ILE A 79 3.65 19.92 8.57
CA ILE A 79 2.95 19.65 9.82
C ILE A 79 1.44 19.80 9.63
N ASN A 80 0.69 18.99 10.38
CA ASN A 80 -0.74 19.15 10.51
C ASN A 80 -1.05 20.08 11.68
N VAL A 81 -1.77 21.18 11.44
CA VAL A 81 -2.14 22.19 12.44
C VAL A 81 -3.58 22.07 12.94
N ILE A 82 -4.19 20.90 12.81
CA ILE A 82 -5.41 20.57 13.55
C ILE A 82 -5.01 20.38 15.03
N LEU A 83 -5.09 21.47 15.79
CA LEU A 83 -4.59 21.55 17.16
C LEU A 83 -5.35 20.65 18.14
N GLU A 84 -6.61 20.29 17.87
CA GLU A 84 -7.42 19.43 18.74
C GLU A 84 -6.73 18.09 19.04
N ASN A 85 -6.15 17.46 18.01
CA ASN A 85 -5.41 16.21 18.16
C ASN A 85 -4.19 16.34 19.07
N ILE A 86 -3.55 17.51 19.06
CA ILE A 86 -2.40 17.82 19.91
C ILE A 86 -2.87 18.10 21.34
N ILE A 87 -3.97 18.84 21.51
CA ILE A 87 -4.57 19.14 22.81
C ILE A 87 -4.96 17.84 23.53
N ASP A 88 -5.65 16.93 22.85
CA ASP A 88 -6.04 15.65 23.42
C ASP A 88 -4.83 14.82 23.83
N LEU A 89 -3.80 14.77 22.98
CA LEU A 89 -2.55 14.07 23.31
C LEU A 89 -1.85 14.66 24.54
N LEU A 90 -1.81 16.00 24.64
CA LEU A 90 -1.24 16.68 25.79
C LEU A 90 -2.04 16.42 27.07
N ARG A 91 -3.37 16.39 27.00
CA ARG A 91 -4.25 16.06 28.13
C ARG A 91 -4.00 14.63 28.62
N GLU A 92 -3.90 13.67 27.71
CA GLU A 92 -3.57 12.29 28.06
C GLU A 92 -2.18 12.18 28.71
N ALA A 93 -1.17 12.80 28.11
CA ALA A 93 0.19 12.80 28.67
C ALA A 93 0.27 13.50 30.04
N ASN A 94 -0.54 14.53 30.27
CA ASN A 94 -0.64 15.22 31.56
C ASN A 94 -1.15 14.32 32.68
N VAL A 95 -2.16 13.49 32.37
CA VAL A 95 -2.72 12.50 33.32
C VAL A 95 -1.70 11.40 33.62
N LEU A 96 -0.95 10.95 32.61
CA LEU A 96 0.07 9.92 32.77
C LEU A 96 1.32 10.42 33.52
N SER A 97 1.60 11.72 33.46
CA SER A 97 2.80 12.28 34.08
C SER A 97 2.71 12.31 35.60
N GLN A 98 3.64 11.61 36.25
CA GLN A 98 3.83 11.67 37.71
C GLN A 98 4.68 12.86 38.16
N ASN A 99 5.40 13.50 37.23
CA ASN A 99 6.28 14.64 37.50
C ASN A 99 5.55 15.97 37.22
N GLU A 100 6.15 17.09 37.59
CA GLU A 100 5.67 18.45 37.25
C GLU A 100 5.96 18.84 35.79
N ILE A 101 6.86 18.12 35.13
CA ILE A 101 7.26 18.35 33.73
C ILE A 101 7.01 17.07 32.95
N ILE A 102 6.32 17.19 31.81
CA ILE A 102 6.02 16.12 30.86
C ILE A 102 7.23 15.96 29.92
N SER A 103 7.76 14.75 29.82
CA SER A 103 8.84 14.41 28.90
C SER A 103 8.31 13.71 27.65
N GLY A 104 9.18 13.42 26.69
CA GLY A 104 8.86 12.63 25.51
C GLY A 104 8.39 11.20 25.86
N LYS A 105 8.77 10.67 27.03
CA LYS A 105 8.33 9.35 27.49
C LYS A 105 6.82 9.32 27.72
N GLU A 106 6.27 10.31 28.42
CA GLU A 106 4.83 10.39 28.69
C GLU A 106 4.03 10.63 27.40
N ILE A 107 4.55 11.43 26.46
CA ILE A 107 3.92 11.64 25.15
C ILE A 107 3.86 10.33 24.35
N LYS A 108 4.96 9.58 24.27
CA LYS A 108 4.99 8.28 23.58
C LYS A 108 4.06 7.27 24.24
N GLN A 109 4.00 7.25 25.57
CA GLN A 109 3.07 6.39 26.29
C GLN A 109 1.62 6.74 25.97
N ALA A 110 1.27 8.03 25.97
CA ALA A 110 -0.07 8.49 25.60
C ALA A 110 -0.43 8.07 24.16
N LEU A 111 0.48 8.21 23.20
CA LEU A 111 0.28 7.75 21.82
C LEU A 111 0.03 6.23 21.74
N LYS A 112 0.83 5.45 22.47
CA LYS A 112 0.69 4.00 22.52
C LYS A 112 -0.66 3.58 23.09
N GLU A 113 -1.08 4.19 24.20
CA GLU A 113 -2.38 3.93 24.81
C GLU A 113 -3.53 4.38 23.91
N LYS A 114 -3.39 5.51 23.20
CA LYS A 114 -4.36 5.98 22.21
C LYS A 114 -4.58 4.95 21.10
N ILE A 115 -3.52 4.41 20.53
CA ILE A 115 -3.60 3.36 19.50
C ILE A 115 -4.22 2.08 20.08
N SER A 116 -3.80 1.67 21.28
CA SER A 116 -4.30 0.45 21.93
C SER A 116 -5.80 0.45 22.18
N ARG A 117 -6.45 1.62 22.27
CA ARG A 117 -7.90 1.73 22.47
C ARG A 117 -8.70 1.48 21.19
N VAL A 118 -8.10 1.68 20.02
CA VAL A 118 -8.79 1.65 18.71
C VAL A 118 -8.31 0.53 17.79
N ASN A 119 -7.19 -0.13 18.09
CA ASN A 119 -6.57 -1.11 17.19
C ASN A 119 -7.06 -2.57 17.36
N LEU A 120 -8.22 -2.80 17.99
CA LEU A 120 -8.74 -4.16 18.24
C LEU A 120 -8.85 -5.01 16.97
N LEU A 121 -9.29 -4.43 15.85
CA LEU A 121 -9.40 -5.15 14.57
C LEU A 121 -8.03 -5.53 14.01
N GLU A 122 -7.04 -4.65 14.14
CA GLU A 122 -5.67 -4.95 13.74
C GLU A 122 -5.10 -6.13 14.54
N GLU A 123 -5.26 -6.11 15.87
CA GLU A 123 -4.79 -7.19 16.75
C GLU A 123 -5.46 -8.54 16.43
N ARG A 124 -6.77 -8.54 16.14
CA ARG A 124 -7.47 -9.76 15.70
C ARG A 124 -6.92 -10.31 14.38
N ILE A 125 -6.63 -9.45 13.41
CA ILE A 125 -6.03 -9.88 12.13
C ILE A 125 -4.63 -10.46 12.39
N ARG A 126 -3.83 -9.80 13.24
CA ARG A 126 -2.50 -10.29 13.64
C ARG A 126 -2.55 -11.64 14.34
N GLU A 127 -3.54 -11.88 15.20
CA GLU A 127 -3.79 -13.19 15.80
C GLU A 127 -4.09 -14.26 14.75
N LEU A 128 -5.00 -13.98 13.80
CA LEU A 128 -5.33 -14.92 12.74
C LEU A 128 -4.13 -15.25 11.84
N ILE A 129 -3.23 -14.29 11.60
CA ILE A 129 -1.97 -14.53 10.87
C ILE A 129 -1.05 -15.44 11.69
N ARG A 130 -0.86 -15.13 12.99
CA ARG A 130 -0.01 -15.92 13.91
C ARG A 130 -0.49 -17.37 14.04
N GLU A 131 -1.81 -17.58 14.05
CA GLU A 131 -2.44 -18.90 14.08
C GLU A 131 -2.42 -19.62 12.73
N GLY A 132 -1.91 -19.00 11.66
CA GLY A 132 -1.88 -19.56 10.32
C GLY A 132 -3.24 -19.64 9.62
N LYS A 133 -4.26 -18.97 10.16
CA LYS A 133 -5.60 -18.87 9.55
C LYS A 133 -5.62 -17.88 8.39
N ILE A 134 -4.85 -16.80 8.49
CA ILE A 134 -4.52 -15.92 7.37
C ILE A 134 -3.08 -16.23 6.94
N ILE A 135 -2.90 -16.65 5.70
CA ILE A 135 -1.63 -17.18 5.20
C ILE A 135 -0.85 -16.06 4.51
N ILE A 136 0.23 -15.62 5.16
CA ILE A 136 1.20 -14.68 4.61
C ILE A 136 2.58 -15.30 4.75
N ASP A 137 3.23 -15.58 3.62
CA ASP A 137 4.62 -16.04 3.63
C ASP A 137 5.54 -14.82 3.78
N THR A 138 6.43 -14.85 4.77
CA THR A 138 7.44 -13.80 5.03
C THR A 138 8.88 -14.30 4.80
N GLU A 139 9.00 -15.47 4.17
CA GLU A 139 10.25 -16.12 3.84
C GLU A 139 10.17 -16.93 2.55
N GLY A 140 11.35 -17.23 1.98
CA GLY A 140 11.46 -18.09 0.81
C GLY A 140 11.09 -17.39 -0.49
N LYS A 141 10.91 -18.19 -1.55
CA LYS A 141 10.61 -17.69 -2.89
C LYS A 141 9.54 -18.54 -3.55
N LYS A 142 8.58 -17.90 -4.23
CA LYS A 142 7.49 -18.58 -4.94
C LYS A 142 7.26 -17.94 -6.30
N ALA A 143 6.95 -18.76 -7.32
CA ALA A 143 6.62 -18.24 -8.65
C ALA A 143 5.13 -17.90 -8.72
N GLY A 144 4.80 -16.70 -9.20
CA GLY A 144 3.41 -16.25 -9.35
C GLY A 144 2.71 -15.90 -8.03
N GLN A 145 3.45 -15.64 -6.95
CA GLN A 145 2.89 -15.21 -5.67
C GLN A 145 3.69 -14.04 -5.11
N ILE A 146 3.03 -13.00 -4.63
CA ILE A 146 3.67 -11.81 -4.06
C ILE A 146 2.85 -11.25 -2.89
N ASN A 147 3.51 -10.57 -1.96
CA ASN A 147 2.83 -9.80 -0.92
C ASN A 147 2.56 -8.36 -1.43
N GLY A 148 1.30 -8.06 -1.71
CA GLY A 148 0.82 -6.69 -1.86
C GLY A 148 0.52 -6.06 -0.50
N LEU A 149 0.28 -4.74 -0.46
CA LEU A 149 -0.04 -4.03 0.78
C LEU A 149 -1.33 -3.22 0.62
N SER A 150 -2.26 -3.43 1.55
CA SER A 150 -3.54 -2.76 1.64
C SER A 150 -3.61 -1.91 2.91
N VAL A 151 -4.47 -0.88 2.92
CA VAL A 151 -4.73 -0.05 4.11
C VAL A 151 -6.19 -0.20 4.47
N TYR A 152 -6.43 -0.50 5.74
CA TYR A 152 -7.75 -0.50 6.34
C TYR A 152 -7.98 0.84 6.99
N VAL A 153 -9.11 1.48 6.69
CA VAL A 153 -9.50 2.77 7.26
C VAL A 153 -10.81 2.58 8.02
N LEU A 154 -10.74 2.68 9.35
CA LEU A 154 -11.89 2.51 10.25
C LEU A 154 -12.58 3.84 10.59
N GLY A 155 -11.99 4.96 10.14
CA GLY A 155 -12.42 6.33 10.45
C GLY A 155 -11.57 6.96 11.55
N ASP A 156 -11.48 6.33 12.71
CA ASP A 156 -10.67 6.76 13.87
C ASP A 156 -9.27 6.13 13.91
N TYR A 157 -9.06 5.07 13.12
CA TYR A 157 -7.81 4.34 13.05
C TYR A 157 -7.57 3.78 11.64
N SER A 158 -6.31 3.74 11.24
CA SER A 158 -5.88 3.14 9.97
C SER A 158 -4.65 2.27 10.21
N PHE A 159 -4.59 1.12 9.54
CA PHE A 159 -3.47 0.20 9.64
C PHE A 159 -3.25 -0.54 8.32
N GLY A 160 -2.02 -0.99 8.08
CA GLY A 160 -1.67 -1.75 6.91
C GLY A 160 -1.81 -3.25 7.13
N LYS A 161 -2.17 -3.97 6.06
CA LYS A 161 -2.22 -5.43 6.05
C LYS A 161 -1.57 -5.94 4.77
N PRO A 162 -0.61 -6.88 4.85
CA PRO A 162 -0.15 -7.58 3.67
C PRO A 162 -1.25 -8.50 3.13
N SER A 163 -1.37 -8.50 1.81
CA SER A 163 -2.33 -9.31 1.07
C SER A 163 -1.57 -10.21 0.12
N ARG A 164 -1.80 -11.52 0.21
CA ARG A 164 -1.18 -12.50 -0.67
C ARG A 164 -1.86 -12.45 -2.04
N ILE A 165 -1.14 -12.02 -3.06
CA ILE A 165 -1.64 -11.92 -4.43
C ILE A 165 -1.04 -13.09 -5.23
N THR A 166 -1.88 -13.81 -5.97
CA THR A 166 -1.44 -14.93 -6.81
C THR A 166 -1.83 -14.72 -8.26
N ALA A 167 -0.96 -15.16 -9.16
CA ALA A 167 -1.18 -15.20 -10.59
C ALA A 167 -0.93 -16.61 -11.12
N ASN A 168 -1.85 -17.13 -11.91
CA ASN A 168 -1.70 -18.42 -12.58
C ASN A 168 -1.90 -18.25 -14.09
N VAL A 169 -1.08 -18.92 -14.89
CA VAL A 169 -1.06 -18.78 -16.35
C VAL A 169 -1.19 -20.11 -17.05
N PHE A 170 -2.00 -20.13 -18.10
CA PHE A 170 -2.26 -21.32 -18.90
C PHE A 170 -2.53 -20.95 -20.37
N PRO A 171 -2.36 -21.90 -21.32
CA PRO A 171 -2.63 -21.65 -22.72
C PRO A 171 -4.11 -21.30 -22.94
N GLY A 172 -4.38 -20.14 -23.54
CA GLY A 172 -5.72 -19.63 -23.78
C GLY A 172 -5.70 -18.25 -24.43
N THR A 173 -6.88 -17.66 -24.64
CA THR A 173 -7.04 -16.36 -25.33
C THR A 173 -7.84 -15.35 -24.51
N LYS A 174 -8.13 -15.65 -23.24
CA LYS A 174 -8.95 -14.78 -22.38
C LYS A 174 -8.22 -13.53 -21.87
N GLY A 175 -6.89 -13.45 -22.01
CA GLY A 175 -6.10 -12.37 -21.41
C GLY A 175 -6.03 -12.50 -19.88
N ILE A 176 -5.90 -11.37 -19.19
CA ILE A 176 -5.91 -11.30 -17.72
C ILE A 176 -7.35 -11.34 -17.23
N ILE A 177 -7.64 -12.28 -16.33
CA ILE A 177 -8.90 -12.47 -15.62
C ILE A 177 -8.63 -12.10 -14.17
N ASN A 178 -9.17 -10.96 -13.75
CA ASN A 178 -9.18 -10.55 -12.34
C ASN A 178 -10.38 -11.24 -11.68
N ILE A 179 -10.11 -12.15 -10.74
CA ILE A 179 -11.15 -12.96 -10.09
C ILE A 179 -12.11 -12.06 -9.32
N GLU A 180 -11.61 -11.06 -8.59
CA GLU A 180 -12.43 -10.12 -7.81
C GLU A 180 -13.39 -9.34 -8.72
N ARG A 181 -12.98 -9.04 -9.96
CA ARG A 181 -13.86 -8.39 -10.95
C ARG A 181 -14.98 -9.30 -11.44
N GLU A 182 -14.72 -10.60 -11.59
CA GLU A 182 -15.74 -11.55 -12.06
C GLU A 182 -16.84 -11.83 -11.01
N ILE A 183 -16.61 -11.44 -9.76
CA ILE A 183 -17.55 -11.59 -8.64
C ILE A 183 -18.00 -10.25 -8.04
N ASP A 184 -17.85 -9.14 -8.78
CA ASP A 184 -18.25 -7.78 -8.37
C ASP A 184 -17.61 -7.28 -7.06
N MET A 185 -16.43 -7.82 -6.72
CA MET A 185 -15.61 -7.40 -5.58
C MET A 185 -14.44 -6.48 -5.98
N SER A 186 -14.29 -6.15 -7.27
CA SER A 186 -13.27 -5.21 -7.76
C SER A 186 -13.89 -3.87 -8.09
N GLY A 187 -13.44 -2.82 -7.41
CA GLY A 187 -13.85 -1.45 -7.68
C GLY A 187 -13.35 -0.90 -9.03
N PRO A 188 -13.86 0.25 -9.52
CA PRO A 188 -13.49 0.79 -10.82
C PRO A 188 -12.01 1.18 -10.98
N ILE A 189 -11.36 1.69 -9.92
CA ILE A 189 -9.95 2.12 -10.00
C ILE A 189 -9.05 0.89 -10.06
N HIS A 190 -9.34 -0.12 -9.24
CA HIS A 190 -8.65 -1.40 -9.31
C HIS A 190 -8.83 -2.06 -10.69
N SER A 191 -10.06 -2.09 -11.21
CA SER A 191 -10.36 -2.63 -12.54
C SER A 191 -9.60 -1.91 -13.66
N LYS A 192 -9.44 -0.58 -13.55
CA LYS A 192 -8.58 0.21 -14.45
C LYS A 192 -7.12 -0.20 -14.34
N GLY A 193 -6.61 -0.41 -13.12
CA GLY A 193 -5.26 -0.92 -12.88
C GLY A 193 -4.97 -2.22 -13.63
N VAL A 194 -5.87 -3.21 -13.56
CA VAL A 194 -5.74 -4.48 -14.29
C VAL A 194 -5.73 -4.30 -15.82
N LEU A 195 -6.50 -3.35 -16.35
CA LEU A 195 -6.47 -3.01 -17.77
C LEU A 195 -5.12 -2.39 -18.18
N ILE A 196 -4.50 -1.59 -17.31
CA ILE A 196 -3.15 -1.05 -17.52
C ILE A 196 -2.14 -2.21 -17.57
N LEU A 197 -2.25 -3.22 -16.71
CA LEU A 197 -1.38 -4.41 -16.76
C LEU A 197 -1.49 -5.12 -18.10
N SER A 198 -2.71 -5.26 -18.62
CA SER A 198 -2.95 -5.85 -19.94
C SER A 198 -2.24 -5.05 -21.03
N SER A 199 -2.39 -3.72 -21.00
CA SER A 199 -1.74 -2.82 -21.96
C SER A 199 -0.21 -2.92 -21.91
N TYR A 200 0.37 -2.93 -20.71
CA TYR A 200 1.82 -3.12 -20.53
C TYR A 200 2.30 -4.42 -21.19
N LEU A 201 1.61 -5.55 -20.96
CA LEU A 201 1.99 -6.82 -21.58
C LEU A 201 1.94 -6.76 -23.11
N TYR A 202 0.87 -6.19 -23.68
CA TYR A 202 0.76 -6.01 -25.12
C TYR A 202 1.88 -5.13 -25.66
N ASN A 203 2.13 -3.97 -25.04
CA ASN A 203 3.16 -3.05 -25.48
C ASN A 203 4.56 -3.69 -25.44
N LYS A 204 4.89 -4.40 -24.36
CA LYS A 204 6.23 -4.95 -24.12
C LYS A 204 6.51 -6.24 -24.90
N TYR A 205 5.51 -7.09 -25.14
CA TYR A 205 5.74 -8.47 -25.62
C TYR A 205 4.98 -8.88 -26.89
N SER A 206 4.10 -8.07 -27.46
CA SER A 206 3.26 -8.51 -28.60
C SER A 206 3.88 -8.33 -30.00
N SER A 207 5.10 -7.78 -30.11
CA SER A 207 5.71 -7.45 -31.40
C SER A 207 6.01 -8.65 -32.31
N ASP A 208 6.44 -9.78 -31.74
CA ASP A 208 6.88 -10.96 -32.51
C ASP A 208 5.77 -11.98 -32.77
N PHE A 209 4.77 -12.04 -31.90
CA PHE A 209 3.65 -12.99 -31.99
C PHE A 209 2.42 -12.49 -31.22
N PRO A 210 1.20 -12.88 -31.63
CA PRO A 210 -0.01 -12.54 -30.89
C PRO A 210 0.04 -13.11 -29.47
N LEU A 211 -0.24 -12.28 -28.46
CA LEU A 211 -0.36 -12.74 -27.08
C LEU A 211 -1.60 -13.62 -26.93
N GLN A 212 -1.38 -14.93 -26.81
CA GLN A 212 -2.41 -15.91 -26.47
C GLN A 212 -2.06 -16.52 -25.11
N LEU A 213 -2.47 -15.83 -24.06
CA LEU A 213 -2.47 -16.34 -22.71
C LEU A 213 -3.84 -16.19 -22.06
N SER A 214 -4.10 -17.06 -21.08
CA SER A 214 -5.09 -16.82 -20.04
C SER A 214 -4.36 -16.78 -18.70
N CYS A 215 -4.53 -15.68 -17.98
CA CYS A 215 -3.93 -15.44 -16.67
C CYS A 215 -5.03 -15.16 -15.67
N THR A 216 -5.12 -15.90 -14.57
CA THR A 216 -6.01 -15.57 -13.45
C THR A 216 -5.20 -14.87 -12.38
N LEU A 217 -5.72 -13.76 -11.86
CA LEU A 217 -5.13 -12.95 -10.81
C LEU A 217 -6.14 -12.85 -9.66
N THR A 218 -5.69 -13.02 -8.41
CA THR A 218 -6.57 -12.93 -7.24
C THR A 218 -5.81 -12.48 -5.99
N PHE A 219 -6.55 -11.83 -5.10
CA PHE A 219 -6.17 -11.56 -3.73
C PHE A 219 -6.66 -12.72 -2.85
N GLU A 220 -5.73 -13.55 -2.45
CA GLU A 220 -6.03 -14.74 -1.64
C GLU A 220 -6.58 -14.34 -0.28
N GLN A 221 -7.66 -15.00 0.15
CA GLN A 221 -8.35 -14.72 1.42
C GLN A 221 -8.83 -13.26 1.54
N ALA A 222 -9.09 -12.58 0.43
CA ALA A 222 -9.81 -11.32 0.39
C ALA A 222 -11.32 -11.58 0.31
N TYR A 223 -12.04 -11.24 1.39
CA TYR A 223 -13.49 -11.38 1.49
C TYR A 223 -14.22 -10.02 1.43
N GLU A 224 -13.47 -8.93 1.28
CA GLU A 224 -13.96 -7.57 1.16
C GLU A 224 -13.62 -7.02 -0.23
N PRO A 225 -14.37 -6.02 -0.73
CA PRO A 225 -14.07 -5.40 -2.00
C PRO A 225 -12.63 -4.83 -2.06
N VAL A 226 -11.96 -5.04 -3.19
CA VAL A 226 -10.64 -4.50 -3.50
C VAL A 226 -10.80 -3.25 -4.36
N GLU A 227 -10.23 -2.13 -3.91
CA GLU A 227 -10.30 -0.84 -4.60
C GLU A 227 -8.93 -0.12 -4.58
N GLY A 228 -8.73 0.76 -5.57
CA GLY A 228 -7.49 1.50 -5.79
C GLY A 228 -6.50 0.74 -6.69
N ASP A 229 -5.46 1.43 -7.12
CA ASP A 229 -4.44 0.93 -8.06
C ASP A 229 -3.10 0.60 -7.38
N SER A 230 -3.02 0.72 -6.05
CA SER A 230 -1.76 0.65 -5.31
C SER A 230 -1.11 -0.74 -5.24
N ALA A 231 -1.79 -1.77 -5.74
CA ALA A 231 -1.28 -3.13 -5.87
C ALA A 231 -0.77 -3.45 -7.28
N SER A 232 -0.98 -2.58 -8.28
CA SER A 232 -0.74 -2.93 -9.68
C SER A 232 0.71 -3.26 -10.01
N ALA A 233 1.69 -2.67 -9.31
CA ALA A 233 3.09 -3.09 -9.44
C ALA A 233 3.29 -4.53 -8.97
N ALA A 234 2.70 -4.90 -7.82
CA ALA A 234 2.80 -6.23 -7.27
C ALA A 234 2.12 -7.27 -8.18
N GLU A 235 0.89 -6.97 -8.62
CA GLU A 235 0.12 -7.81 -9.54
C GLU A 235 0.88 -8.08 -10.84
N LEU A 236 1.47 -7.06 -11.45
CA LEU A 236 2.26 -7.24 -12.67
C LEU A 236 3.44 -8.18 -12.45
N ILE A 237 4.18 -8.01 -11.36
CA ILE A 237 5.31 -8.88 -11.03
C ILE A 237 4.85 -10.32 -10.81
N ALA A 238 3.73 -10.53 -10.11
CA ALA A 238 3.16 -11.87 -9.95
C ALA A 238 2.85 -12.50 -11.31
N ILE A 239 2.23 -11.75 -12.24
CA ILE A 239 1.94 -12.23 -13.60
C ILE A 239 3.24 -12.57 -14.35
N LEU A 240 4.22 -11.68 -14.36
CA LEU A 240 5.50 -11.90 -15.05
C LEU A 240 6.28 -13.09 -14.47
N SER A 241 6.26 -13.25 -13.15
CA SER A 241 6.81 -14.41 -12.44
C SER A 241 6.08 -15.70 -12.82
N ALA A 242 4.75 -15.68 -12.89
CA ALA A 242 3.95 -16.83 -13.28
C ALA A 242 4.22 -17.29 -14.74
N ILE A 243 4.46 -16.33 -15.64
CA ILE A 243 4.82 -16.57 -17.05
C ILE A 243 6.22 -17.17 -17.17
N SER A 244 7.21 -16.55 -16.54
CA SER A 244 8.62 -16.96 -16.64
C SER A 244 8.96 -18.17 -15.77
N LYS A 245 8.11 -18.50 -14.79
CA LYS A 245 8.36 -19.50 -13.72
C LYS A 245 9.56 -19.15 -12.84
N ILE A 246 10.01 -17.90 -12.85
CA ILE A 246 11.08 -17.42 -11.97
C ILE A 246 10.47 -17.09 -10.60
N PRO A 247 10.94 -17.69 -9.50
CA PRO A 247 10.39 -17.44 -8.17
C PRO A 247 10.84 -16.06 -7.64
N ILE A 248 9.93 -15.37 -6.97
CA ILE A 248 10.14 -14.07 -6.34
C ILE A 248 10.17 -14.20 -4.82
N ARG A 249 11.00 -13.37 -4.18
CA ARG A 249 11.12 -13.21 -2.72
C ARG A 249 9.77 -12.95 -2.05
N GLN A 250 9.45 -13.71 -1.00
CA GLN A 250 8.24 -13.51 -0.18
C GLN A 250 8.53 -12.71 1.11
N ASP A 251 9.79 -12.59 1.48
CA ASP A 251 10.27 -11.71 2.55
C ASP A 251 10.17 -10.22 2.20
N ILE A 252 9.83 -9.88 0.95
CA ILE A 252 9.65 -8.50 0.50
C ILE A 252 8.21 -8.28 0.03
N ALA A 253 7.54 -7.27 0.60
CA ALA A 253 6.24 -6.80 0.12
C ALA A 253 6.38 -5.63 -0.85
N VAL A 254 5.37 -5.43 -1.71
CA VAL A 254 5.39 -4.42 -2.77
C VAL A 254 4.12 -3.58 -2.72
N THR A 255 4.30 -2.26 -2.84
CA THR A 255 3.20 -1.32 -3.13
C THR A 255 3.64 -0.31 -4.17
N GLY A 256 2.68 0.19 -4.94
CA GLY A 256 2.88 1.13 -6.03
C GLY A 256 1.86 0.87 -7.13
N SER A 257 1.28 1.93 -7.68
CA SER A 257 0.55 1.82 -8.93
C SER A 257 1.53 1.92 -10.10
N ILE A 258 1.07 1.59 -11.30
CA ILE A 258 1.91 1.62 -12.49
C ILE A 258 1.16 2.25 -13.65
N ASP A 259 1.91 2.85 -14.57
CA ASP A 259 1.38 3.20 -15.88
C ASP A 259 1.59 2.09 -16.92
N GLN A 260 1.11 2.35 -18.14
CA GLN A 260 1.17 1.40 -19.26
C GLN A 260 2.60 1.15 -19.77
N PHE A 261 3.57 1.96 -19.36
CA PHE A 261 4.98 1.86 -19.76
C PHE A 261 5.83 1.17 -18.68
N GLY A 262 5.25 0.89 -17.52
CA GLY A 262 5.93 0.23 -16.40
C GLY A 262 6.63 1.20 -15.44
N ASN A 263 6.29 2.50 -15.48
CA ASN A 263 6.76 3.44 -14.46
C ASN A 263 5.91 3.29 -13.19
N VAL A 264 6.57 3.23 -12.04
CA VAL A 264 5.95 3.12 -10.72
C VAL A 264 5.50 4.51 -10.26
N GLN A 265 4.28 4.58 -9.73
CA GLN A 265 3.59 5.82 -9.35
C GLN A 265 3.28 5.84 -7.85
N PRO A 266 3.20 7.04 -7.24
CA PRO A 266 3.00 7.17 -5.81
C PRO A 266 1.62 6.70 -5.38
N VAL A 267 1.54 6.19 -4.15
CA VAL A 267 0.32 5.67 -3.54
C VAL A 267 0.12 6.25 -2.15
N GLY A 268 -1.12 6.19 -1.65
CA GLY A 268 -1.45 6.58 -0.28
C GLY A 268 -1.08 5.52 0.77
N GLY A 269 -1.04 5.97 2.03
CA GLY A 269 -0.92 5.12 3.22
C GLY A 269 0.40 4.37 3.35
N ILE A 270 1.50 5.00 2.94
CA ILE A 270 2.83 4.39 2.89
C ILE A 270 3.31 3.94 4.26
N LYS A 271 3.13 4.78 5.29
CA LYS A 271 3.51 4.44 6.66
C LYS A 271 2.74 3.22 7.16
N GLU A 272 1.41 3.20 6.98
CA GLU A 272 0.56 2.09 7.42
C GLU A 272 0.97 0.80 6.72
N LYS A 273 1.23 0.86 5.41
CA LYS A 273 1.66 -0.28 4.60
C LYS A 273 3.01 -0.85 5.05
N ILE A 274 4.00 0.01 5.29
CA ILE A 274 5.34 -0.41 5.73
C ILE A 274 5.25 -1.04 7.13
N GLU A 275 4.62 -0.34 8.08
CA GLU A 275 4.46 -0.81 9.46
C GLU A 275 3.64 -2.10 9.51
N GLY A 276 2.56 -2.20 8.74
CA GLY A 276 1.74 -3.41 8.66
C GLY A 276 2.53 -4.65 8.25
N PHE A 277 3.37 -4.55 7.22
CA PHE A 277 4.22 -5.67 6.81
C PHE A 277 5.31 -5.98 7.84
N TYR A 278 5.98 -4.95 8.36
CA TYR A 278 6.99 -5.10 9.41
C TYR A 278 6.42 -5.87 10.61
N ARG A 279 5.23 -5.49 11.09
CA ARG A 279 4.55 -6.12 12.22
C ARG A 279 4.23 -7.59 11.94
N VAL A 280 3.78 -7.92 10.74
CA VAL A 280 3.55 -9.32 10.32
C VAL A 280 4.86 -10.12 10.27
N CYS A 281 5.96 -9.53 9.80
CA CYS A 281 7.27 -10.17 9.81
C CYS A 281 7.72 -10.48 11.26
N LYS A 282 7.59 -9.53 12.18
CA LYS A 282 7.92 -9.71 13.60
C LYS A 282 7.09 -10.82 14.28
N LEU A 283 5.85 -11.02 13.84
CA LEU A 283 4.94 -12.03 14.38
C LEU A 283 5.16 -13.44 13.84
N THR A 284 5.71 -13.55 12.62
CA THR A 284 5.84 -14.83 11.90
C THR A 284 7.30 -15.29 11.91
N SER A 285 8.13 -14.67 11.07
CA SER A 285 9.57 -14.87 11.08
C SER A 285 10.28 -13.58 10.67
N PHE A 286 11.27 -13.20 11.48
CA PHE A 286 12.05 -11.97 11.33
C PHE A 286 13.52 -12.32 11.18
N THR A 287 13.93 -12.63 9.95
CA THR A 287 15.27 -13.10 9.60
C THR A 287 16.28 -11.97 9.43
N GLY A 288 15.82 -10.73 9.31
CA GLY A 288 16.67 -9.57 9.02
C GLY A 288 16.72 -9.19 7.54
N GLU A 289 16.19 -10.03 6.66
CA GLU A 289 16.18 -9.85 5.21
C GLU A 289 14.87 -9.24 4.71
N GLN A 290 13.87 -9.11 5.59
CA GLN A 290 12.54 -8.63 5.23
C GLN A 290 12.55 -7.16 4.83
N GLY A 291 11.64 -6.76 3.95
CA GLY A 291 11.54 -5.36 3.55
C GLY A 291 10.32 -5.01 2.73
N VAL A 292 10.24 -3.74 2.33
CA VAL A 292 9.14 -3.22 1.52
C VAL A 292 9.69 -2.43 0.33
N ILE A 293 9.16 -2.70 -0.85
CA ILE A 293 9.34 -1.90 -2.04
C ILE A 293 8.23 -0.84 -2.10
N VAL A 294 8.65 0.42 -2.21
CA VAL A 294 7.75 1.59 -2.32
C VAL A 294 8.14 2.48 -3.51
N PRO A 295 7.21 3.27 -4.07
CA PRO A 295 7.54 4.21 -5.13
C PRO A 295 8.57 5.26 -4.66
N ALA A 296 9.56 5.58 -5.49
CA ALA A 296 10.55 6.62 -5.17
C ALA A 296 9.89 7.99 -4.91
N LYS A 297 8.77 8.26 -5.59
CA LYS A 297 7.96 9.48 -5.41
C LYS A 297 7.27 9.57 -4.04
N ASN A 298 7.24 8.48 -3.25
CA ASN A 298 6.73 8.47 -1.88
C ASN A 298 7.81 8.66 -0.81
N LEU A 299 9.06 8.98 -1.16
CA LEU A 299 10.16 9.13 -0.21
C LEU A 299 9.82 10.09 0.95
N ASP A 300 9.16 11.21 0.64
CA ASP A 300 8.75 12.20 1.65
C ASP A 300 7.61 11.71 2.56
N ASN A 301 6.91 10.62 2.20
CA ASN A 301 5.81 10.02 2.97
C ASN A 301 6.27 8.87 3.89
N ILE A 302 7.57 8.56 3.92
CA ILE A 302 8.12 7.51 4.79
C ILE A 302 8.32 8.10 6.19
N LEU A 303 7.27 7.99 7.01
CA LEU A 303 7.20 8.42 8.40
C LEU A 303 6.86 7.20 9.25
N LEU A 304 7.85 6.64 9.95
CA LEU A 304 7.74 5.35 10.60
C LEU A 304 7.97 5.47 12.10
N ASP A 305 7.38 4.56 12.85
CA ASP A 305 7.64 4.43 14.28
C ASP A 305 9.12 4.16 14.61
N ASP A 306 9.52 4.48 15.84
CA ASP A 306 10.91 4.36 16.29
C ASP A 306 11.45 2.92 16.21
N GLU A 307 10.58 1.91 16.37
CA GLU A 307 11.00 0.51 16.38
C GLU A 307 11.38 0.05 14.97
N VAL A 308 10.59 0.42 13.97
CA VAL A 308 10.87 0.15 12.56
C VAL A 308 12.15 0.87 12.14
N LEU A 309 12.31 2.14 12.52
CA LEU A 309 13.52 2.92 12.22
C LEU A 309 14.77 2.30 12.84
N GLU A 310 14.68 1.80 14.08
CA GLU A 310 15.79 1.14 14.75
C GLU A 310 16.16 -0.19 14.08
N ASP A 311 15.19 -1.01 13.68
CA ASP A 311 15.47 -2.26 12.95
C ASP A 311 16.03 -1.99 11.54
N ILE A 312 15.62 -0.92 10.86
CA ILE A 312 16.24 -0.49 9.58
C ILE A 312 17.70 -0.08 9.81
N LYS A 313 17.96 0.74 10.83
CA LYS A 313 19.31 1.20 11.16
C LYS A 313 20.25 0.04 11.50
N ASN A 314 19.70 -1.00 12.14
CA ASN A 314 20.42 -2.23 12.48
C ASN A 314 20.49 -3.24 11.32
N GLY A 315 19.98 -2.90 10.14
CA GLY A 315 20.03 -3.74 8.94
C GLY A 315 19.13 -4.98 9.01
N LYS A 316 18.09 -4.96 9.86
CA LYS A 316 17.14 -6.08 10.05
C LYS A 316 15.84 -5.91 9.27
N PHE A 317 15.61 -4.74 8.70
CA PHE A 317 14.47 -4.47 7.83
C PHE A 317 14.87 -3.47 6.75
N HIS A 318 14.37 -3.64 5.54
CA HIS A 318 14.84 -2.89 4.38
C HIS A 318 13.71 -2.13 3.70
N ILE A 319 13.99 -0.92 3.24
CA ILE A 319 13.08 -0.15 2.38
C ILE A 319 13.78 0.08 1.05
N TYR A 320 13.12 -0.30 -0.03
CA TYR A 320 13.60 -0.11 -1.39
C TYR A 320 12.70 0.88 -2.10
N THR A 321 13.28 1.97 -2.59
CA THR A 321 12.57 2.93 -3.44
C THR A 321 12.81 2.60 -4.91
N VAL A 322 11.74 2.55 -5.71
CA VAL A 322 11.82 2.16 -7.13
C VAL A 322 11.13 3.18 -8.04
N GLU A 323 11.59 3.26 -9.29
CA GLU A 323 10.99 4.11 -10.34
C GLU A 323 10.28 3.27 -11.40
N THR A 324 10.70 2.03 -11.61
CA THR A 324 10.20 1.17 -12.67
C THR A 324 9.95 -0.26 -12.21
N ILE A 325 9.16 -1.01 -12.99
CA ILE A 325 8.97 -2.46 -12.81
C ILE A 325 10.29 -3.23 -12.90
N ASP A 326 11.24 -2.73 -13.68
CA ASP A 326 12.53 -3.37 -13.89
C ASP A 326 13.37 -3.36 -12.60
N ASP A 327 13.30 -2.28 -11.81
CA ASP A 327 13.92 -2.20 -10.48
C ASP A 327 13.33 -3.27 -9.54
N ILE A 328 12.01 -3.44 -9.56
CA ILE A 328 11.30 -4.43 -8.74
C ILE A 328 11.70 -5.85 -9.12
N ILE A 329 11.83 -6.13 -10.43
CA ILE A 329 12.29 -7.43 -10.94
C ILE A 329 13.67 -7.75 -10.37
N GLU A 330 14.61 -6.80 -10.43
CA GLU A 330 15.98 -7.01 -9.96
C GLU A 330 16.03 -7.31 -8.46
N ILE A 331 15.30 -6.52 -7.64
CA ILE A 331 15.26 -6.70 -6.18
C ILE A 331 14.66 -8.06 -5.79
N LEU A 332 13.52 -8.44 -6.39
CA LEU A 332 12.78 -9.62 -5.96
C LEU A 332 13.33 -10.94 -6.50
N THR A 333 14.04 -10.90 -7.63
CA THR A 333 14.53 -12.11 -8.31
C THR A 333 16.04 -12.25 -8.29
N GLY A 334 16.79 -11.14 -8.20
CA GLY A 334 18.23 -11.09 -8.45
C GLY A 334 18.61 -11.23 -9.93
N TYR A 335 17.65 -11.21 -10.86
CA TYR A 335 17.91 -11.27 -12.29
C TYR A 335 18.05 -9.85 -12.85
N LYS A 336 18.99 -9.68 -13.77
CA LYS A 336 19.01 -8.49 -14.63
C LYS A 336 17.71 -8.40 -15.43
N PRO A 337 17.07 -7.21 -15.54
CA PRO A 337 15.79 -7.04 -16.21
C PRO A 337 15.76 -7.61 -17.63
N GLU A 338 16.82 -7.43 -18.43
CA GLU A 338 16.85 -7.92 -19.82
C GLU A 338 16.82 -9.45 -19.89
N LYS A 339 17.47 -10.12 -18.94
CA LYS A 339 17.45 -11.59 -18.85
C LYS A 339 16.08 -12.08 -18.40
N PHE A 340 15.47 -11.41 -17.42
CA PHE A 340 14.14 -11.75 -16.94
C PHE A 340 13.09 -11.60 -18.05
N HIS A 341 13.07 -10.48 -18.77
CA HIS A 341 12.17 -10.25 -19.89
C HIS A 341 12.34 -11.28 -21.02
N LYS A 342 13.55 -11.74 -21.29
CA LYS A 342 13.79 -12.85 -22.23
C LYS A 342 13.10 -14.14 -21.80
N GLU A 343 13.14 -14.48 -20.51
CA GLU A 343 12.43 -15.67 -19.98
C GLU A 343 10.91 -15.48 -20.01
N VAL A 344 10.40 -14.28 -19.75
CA VAL A 344 8.97 -13.97 -19.93
C VAL A 344 8.56 -14.18 -21.39
N ALA A 345 9.31 -13.64 -22.35
CA ALA A 345 9.02 -13.80 -23.78
C ALA A 345 9.06 -15.27 -24.22
N LYS A 346 10.02 -16.07 -23.72
CA LYS A 346 10.06 -17.53 -23.95
C LYS A 346 8.82 -18.23 -23.38
N GLY A 347 8.41 -17.87 -22.17
CA GLY A 347 7.20 -18.39 -21.53
C GLY A 347 5.94 -18.10 -22.35
N LEU A 348 5.77 -16.85 -22.80
CA LEU A 348 4.67 -16.44 -23.67
C LEU A 348 4.66 -17.19 -25.01
N LYS A 349 5.82 -17.36 -25.64
CA LYS A 349 5.94 -18.11 -26.90
C LYS A 349 5.54 -19.58 -26.74
N LYS A 350 5.91 -20.20 -25.61
CA LYS A 350 5.50 -21.57 -25.26
C LYS A 350 3.98 -21.67 -25.07
N LEU A 351 3.37 -20.73 -24.35
CA LEU A 351 1.91 -20.67 -24.17
C LEU A 351 1.17 -20.53 -25.51
N TYR A 352 1.67 -19.67 -26.39
CA TYR A 352 1.14 -19.50 -27.75
C TYR A 352 1.19 -20.79 -28.58
N GLN A 353 2.32 -21.49 -28.58
CA GLN A 353 2.47 -22.77 -29.29
C GLN A 353 1.47 -23.82 -28.78
N LEU A 354 1.36 -23.96 -27.45
CA LEU A 354 0.41 -24.88 -26.83
C LEU A 354 -1.05 -24.53 -27.15
N SER A 355 -1.40 -23.24 -27.20
CA SER A 355 -2.73 -22.77 -27.60
C SER A 355 -3.08 -23.23 -29.02
N LYS A 356 -2.17 -23.00 -29.98
CA LYS A 356 -2.34 -23.45 -31.37
C LYS A 356 -2.50 -24.96 -31.51
N GLU A 357 -1.73 -25.74 -30.75
CA GLU A 357 -1.86 -27.20 -30.75
C GLU A 357 -3.22 -27.67 -30.24
N LYS A 358 -3.70 -27.04 -29.16
CA LYS A 358 -5.03 -27.33 -28.58
C LYS A 358 -6.14 -27.01 -29.58
N GLU A 359 -6.08 -25.85 -30.25
CA GLU A 359 -7.02 -25.50 -31.31
C GLU A 359 -7.01 -26.49 -32.47
N LYS A 360 -5.83 -26.92 -32.93
CA LYS A 360 -5.69 -27.92 -34.00
C LYS A 360 -6.32 -29.26 -33.59
N LYS A 361 -6.11 -29.71 -32.35
CA LYS A 361 -6.71 -30.95 -31.82
C LYS A 361 -8.24 -30.85 -31.75
N ILE A 362 -8.79 -29.72 -31.31
CA ILE A 362 -10.23 -29.47 -31.26
C ILE A 362 -10.82 -29.50 -32.67
N LYS A 363 -10.22 -28.77 -33.62
CA LYS A 363 -10.66 -28.75 -35.04
C LYS A 363 -10.64 -30.15 -35.68
N LYS A 364 -9.63 -30.98 -35.36
CA LYS A 364 -9.57 -32.38 -35.82
C LYS A 364 -10.72 -33.21 -35.24
N LYS A 365 -10.98 -33.13 -33.92
CA LYS A 365 -12.08 -33.86 -33.26
C LYS A 365 -13.47 -33.51 -33.83
N VAL A 366 -13.72 -32.22 -34.10
CA VAL A 366 -14.99 -31.75 -34.68
C VAL A 366 -15.17 -32.23 -36.13
N LYS A 367 -14.08 -32.32 -36.91
CA LYS A 367 -14.14 -32.87 -38.28
C LYS A 367 -14.41 -34.37 -38.29
N THR A 368 -13.84 -35.14 -37.36
CA THR A 368 -14.10 -36.58 -37.23
C THR A 368 -15.51 -36.90 -36.74
N SER A 369 -16.06 -36.10 -35.81
CA SER A 369 -17.43 -36.31 -35.33
C SER A 369 -18.51 -35.97 -36.37
N LYS A 370 -18.22 -35.07 -37.33
CA LYS A 370 -19.11 -34.78 -38.47
C LYS A 370 -19.07 -35.85 -39.56
N LYS A 371 -17.96 -36.59 -39.70
CA LYS A 371 -17.82 -37.68 -40.69
C LYS A 371 -18.42 -39.02 -40.22
N GLY A 372 -18.63 -39.23 -38.92
CA GLY A 372 -19.26 -40.44 -38.37
C GLY A 372 -20.78 -40.37 -38.19
N LYS A 373 -21.42 -39.29 -38.64
CA LYS A 373 -22.89 -39.10 -38.62
C LYS A 373 -23.49 -39.00 -40.04
N GLY A 374 -22.71 -39.38 -41.06
CA GLY A 374 -23.11 -39.36 -42.47
C GLY A 374 -23.36 -40.76 -42.98
#